data_AF-A0A2M7ZMT2-F1
#
_entry.id   AF-A0A2M7ZMT2-F1
#
_cell.length_a   1.000
_cell.length_b   1.000
_cell.length_c   1.000
_cell.angle_alpha   90.00
_cell.angle_beta   90.00
_cell.angle_gamma   90.00
#
_symmetry.space_group_name_H-M   'P 1'
#
loop_
_entity.id
_entity.type
_entity.pdbx_description
1 polymer ?
#
loop_
_entity_poly.entity_id
_entity_poly.type
_entity_poly.pdbx_seq_one_letter_code
_entity_poly.pdbx_strand_id
1 'polypeptide(L)'
;MSSIKARKGNPFEYNVAYSIMQNKNMSVKRIDDNTSGVDLIAENKVSKETFYIECKFHKGFSWNKLEKIFTKTKEKTKDKATPLLIFKANRQPVCVMYSGYLSNICTVIKFEDFWDVPFLKRPKGVKIWGK
;
A
#
# COMPACT_ATOMS: atom_id res chain seq x y z
N MET A 1 -32.23 -0.88 5.25
CA MET A 1 -30.81 -0.89 5.65
C MET A 1 -30.01 -1.60 4.58
N SER A 2 -29.35 -0.88 3.67
CA SER A 2 -28.56 -1.49 2.60
C SER A 2 -27.24 -2.00 3.16
N SER A 3 -27.02 -3.31 3.17
CA SER A 3 -25.73 -3.89 3.57
C SER A 3 -24.66 -3.37 2.61
N ILE A 4 -23.69 -2.61 3.11
CA ILE A 4 -22.51 -2.22 2.35
C ILE A 4 -21.74 -3.52 2.09
N LYS A 5 -21.87 -4.08 0.87
CA LYS A 5 -21.07 -5.24 0.46
C LYS A 5 -19.60 -4.83 0.53
N ALA A 6 -18.83 -5.47 1.41
CA ALA A 6 -17.39 -5.29 1.49
C ALA A 6 -16.77 -5.46 0.09
N ARG A 7 -16.00 -4.47 -0.37
CA ARG A 7 -15.28 -4.57 -1.65
C ARG A 7 -14.40 -5.80 -1.62
N LYS A 8 -14.59 -6.72 -2.57
CA LYS A 8 -13.68 -7.86 -2.79
C LYS A 8 -12.26 -7.31 -2.98
N GLY A 9 -11.38 -7.54 -2.00
CA GLY A 9 -10.01 -7.02 -2.06
C GLY A 9 -9.28 -7.53 -3.30
N ASN A 10 -8.47 -6.67 -3.89
CA ASN A 10 -7.71 -7.00 -5.09
C ASN A 10 -6.63 -8.03 -4.73
N PRO A 11 -6.44 -9.14 -5.47
CA PRO A 11 -5.34 -10.08 -5.23
C PRO A 11 -3.96 -9.42 -5.09
N PHE A 12 -3.74 -8.29 -5.77
CA PHE A 12 -2.52 -7.50 -5.63
C PHE A 12 -2.35 -6.91 -4.21
N GLU A 13 -3.42 -6.36 -3.63
CA GLU A 13 -3.44 -5.80 -2.27
C GLU A 13 -3.07 -6.87 -1.23
N TYR A 14 -3.61 -8.08 -1.37
CA TYR A 14 -3.23 -9.22 -0.52
C TYR A 14 -1.75 -9.58 -0.67
N ASN A 15 -1.18 -9.54 -1.87
CA ASN A 15 0.24 -9.81 -2.06
C ASN A 15 1.11 -8.73 -1.41
N VAL A 16 0.72 -7.47 -1.51
CA VAL A 16 1.39 -6.35 -0.84
C VAL A 16 1.39 -6.55 0.68
N ALA A 17 0.22 -6.78 1.28
CA ALA A 17 0.10 -6.99 2.71
C ALA A 17 0.94 -8.21 3.18
N TYR A 18 0.88 -9.33 2.45
CA TYR A 18 1.68 -10.51 2.76
C TYR A 18 3.18 -10.25 2.70
N SER A 19 3.64 -9.51 1.69
CA SER A 19 5.06 -9.19 1.52
C SER A 19 5.57 -8.28 2.63
N ILE A 20 4.84 -7.21 2.97
CA ILE A 20 5.20 -6.31 4.08
C ILE A 20 5.28 -7.08 5.40
N MET A 21 4.35 -8.01 5.64
CA MET A 21 4.33 -8.83 6.87
C MET A 21 5.45 -9.86 6.96
N GLN A 22 6.29 -10.04 5.93
CA GLN A 22 7.54 -10.81 6.07
C GLN A 22 8.53 -10.10 6.99
N ASN A 23 8.44 -8.77 7.07
CA ASN A 23 9.12 -8.01 8.11
C ASN A 23 8.33 -8.17 9.43
N LYS A 24 8.91 -8.89 10.39
CA LYS A 24 8.27 -9.20 11.69
C LYS A 24 7.90 -7.95 12.51
N ASN A 25 8.60 -6.84 12.26
CA ASN A 25 8.35 -5.56 12.90
C ASN A 25 7.15 -4.83 12.31
N MET A 26 6.59 -5.28 11.19
CA MET A 26 5.44 -4.67 10.57
C MET A 26 4.13 -5.32 11.02
N SER A 27 3.08 -4.51 11.13
CA SER A 27 1.69 -4.95 11.08
C SER A 27 1.01 -4.30 9.88
N VAL A 28 0.03 -4.98 9.28
CA VAL A 28 -0.73 -4.45 8.16
C VAL A 28 -2.20 -4.73 8.40
N LYS A 29 -3.04 -3.69 8.32
CA LYS A 29 -4.49 -3.81 8.35
C LYS A 29 -5.09 -3.32 7.05
N ARG A 30 -6.14 -4.00 6.60
CA ARG A 30 -7.01 -3.51 5.54
C ARG A 30 -7.99 -2.52 6.13
N ILE A 31 -8.32 -1.48 5.38
CA ILE A 31 -9.45 -0.63 5.75
C ILE A 31 -10.64 -0.94 4.86
N ASP A 32 -11.70 -1.47 5.49
CA ASP A 32 -12.96 -1.80 4.83
C ASP A 32 -13.98 -0.65 4.92
N ASP A 33 -13.67 0.42 5.68
CA ASP A 33 -14.46 1.64 5.68
C ASP A 33 -14.10 2.53 4.47
N ASN A 34 -15.11 3.17 3.87
CA ASN A 34 -14.87 4.13 2.78
C ASN A 34 -14.30 5.47 3.29
N THR A 35 -13.89 5.57 4.56
CA THR A 35 -13.60 6.86 5.22
C THR A 35 -12.10 7.17 5.29
N SER A 36 -11.26 6.15 5.48
CA SER A 36 -9.79 6.27 5.46
C SER A 36 -9.23 6.55 4.06
N GLY A 37 -9.93 6.11 3.01
CA GLY A 37 -9.66 6.44 1.62
C GLY A 37 -8.37 5.83 1.02
N VAL A 38 -7.69 4.93 1.74
CA VAL A 38 -6.55 4.14 1.25
C VAL A 38 -6.83 2.64 1.41
N ASP A 39 -6.13 1.81 0.64
CA ASP A 39 -6.37 0.35 0.64
C ASP A 39 -5.83 -0.35 1.91
N LEU A 40 -4.63 0.01 2.37
CA LEU A 40 -3.96 -0.59 3.53
C LEU A 40 -3.37 0.45 4.47
N ILE A 41 -3.25 0.11 5.75
CA ILE A 41 -2.39 0.82 6.72
C ILE A 41 -1.35 -0.16 7.25
N ALA A 42 -0.08 0.21 7.13
CA ALA A 42 1.03 -0.54 7.74
C ALA A 42 1.64 0.26 8.89
N GLU A 43 2.05 -0.42 9.94
CA GLU A 43 2.69 0.19 11.10
C GLU A 43 3.97 -0.57 11.46
N ASN A 44 5.06 0.16 11.66
CA ASN A 44 6.27 -0.40 12.22
C ASN A 44 6.15 -0.40 13.75
N LYS A 45 6.10 -1.58 14.35
CA LYS A 45 5.92 -1.78 15.79
C LYS A 45 7.07 -1.20 16.62
N VAL A 46 8.26 -1.07 16.03
CA VAL A 46 9.47 -0.56 16.69
C VAL A 46 9.57 0.96 16.53
N SER A 47 9.61 1.48 15.30
CA SER A 47 9.75 2.93 15.06
C SER A 47 8.47 3.73 15.28
N LYS A 48 7.31 3.06 15.37
CA LYS A 48 5.96 3.66 15.41
C LYS A 48 5.59 4.45 14.15
N GLU A 49 6.34 4.28 13.07
CA GLU A 49 6.00 4.86 11.78
C GLU A 49 4.74 4.21 11.22
N THR A 50 3.85 5.05 10.70
CA THR A 50 2.59 4.62 10.08
C THR A 50 2.61 4.98 8.59
N PHE A 51 2.22 4.02 7.76
CA PHE A 51 2.17 4.15 6.31
C PHE A 51 0.74 3.99 5.81
N TYR A 52 0.27 4.95 5.02
CA TYR A 52 -1.05 4.95 4.38
C TYR A 52 -0.85 4.54 2.93
N ILE A 53 -1.38 3.38 2.56
CA ILE A 53 -0.95 2.67 1.35
C ILE A 53 -2.12 2.53 0.38
N GLU A 54 -1.97 3.12 -0.80
CA GLU A 54 -2.82 2.85 -1.95
C GLU A 54 -2.18 1.76 -2.83
N CYS A 55 -2.94 0.75 -3.24
CA CYS A 55 -2.48 -0.37 -4.05
C CYS A 55 -3.05 -0.30 -5.48
N LYS A 56 -2.19 -0.28 -6.50
CA LYS A 56 -2.63 -0.24 -7.91
C LYS A 56 -1.91 -1.24 -8.80
N PHE A 57 -2.70 -2.14 -9.40
CA PHE A 57 -2.24 -3.03 -10.46
C PHE A 57 -2.95 -2.70 -11.77
N HIS A 58 -2.18 -2.47 -12.83
CA HIS A 58 -2.71 -2.19 -14.15
C HIS A 58 -1.75 -2.70 -15.24
N LYS A 59 -2.20 -2.83 -16.49
CA LYS A 59 -1.31 -3.24 -17.59
C LYS A 59 -0.16 -2.26 -17.82
N GLY A 60 -0.41 -0.98 -17.61
CA GLY A 60 0.56 0.11 -17.72
C GLY A 60 0.06 1.39 -17.04
N PHE A 61 0.97 2.31 -16.74
CA PHE A 61 0.67 3.60 -16.13
C PHE A 61 1.42 4.71 -16.86
N SER A 62 0.79 5.88 -16.97
CA SER A 62 1.51 7.13 -17.23
C SER A 62 1.94 7.76 -15.91
N TRP A 63 3.05 8.52 -15.93
CA TRP A 63 3.54 9.22 -14.74
C TRP A 63 2.49 10.16 -14.15
N ASN A 64 1.82 10.97 -14.97
CA ASN A 64 0.75 11.88 -14.52
C ASN A 64 -0.42 11.14 -13.86
N LYS A 65 -0.69 9.89 -14.25
CA LYS A 65 -1.73 9.08 -13.61
C LYS A 65 -1.28 8.60 -12.23
N LEU A 66 -0.04 8.16 -12.10
CA LEU A 66 0.53 7.74 -10.81
C LEU A 66 0.58 8.92 -9.84
N GLU A 67 1.06 10.07 -10.31
CA GLU A 67 1.10 11.31 -9.52
C GLU A 67 -0.29 11.70 -9.03
N LYS A 68 -1.30 11.74 -9.90
CA LYS A 68 -2.69 12.04 -9.50
C LYS A 68 -3.25 11.07 -8.45
N ILE A 69 -2.87 9.80 -8.53
CA ILE A 69 -3.29 8.81 -7.52
C ILE A 69 -2.56 9.10 -6.20
N PHE A 70 -1.25 9.33 -6.26
CA PHE A 70 -0.42 9.60 -5.10
C PHE A 70 -0.84 10.89 -4.38
N THR A 71 -1.14 11.96 -5.10
CA THR A 71 -1.64 13.21 -4.51
C THR A 71 -2.92 12.98 -3.71
N LYS A 72 -3.86 12.18 -4.25
CA LYS A 72 -5.09 11.80 -3.52
C LYS A 72 -4.80 10.97 -2.28
N THR A 73 -3.80 10.08 -2.34
CA THR A 73 -3.36 9.32 -1.16
C THR A 73 -2.78 10.25 -0.09
N LYS A 74 -1.97 11.22 -0.49
CA LYS A 74 -1.39 12.24 0.40
C LYS A 74 -2.48 13.07 1.08
N GLU A 75 -3.48 13.54 0.35
CA GLU A 75 -4.63 14.30 0.89
C GLU A 75 -5.44 13.54 1.95
N LYS A 76 -5.45 12.21 1.89
CA LYS A 76 -6.20 11.35 2.83
C LYS A 76 -5.35 10.87 4.02
N THR A 77 -4.05 11.11 3.96
CA THR A 77 -3.13 10.64 4.99
C THR A 77 -3.22 11.57 6.20
N LYS A 78 -3.37 10.98 7.39
CA LYS A 78 -3.44 11.75 8.64
C LYS A 78 -2.07 12.31 9.03
N ASP A 79 -2.08 13.35 9.86
CA ASP A 79 -0.86 14.00 10.37
C ASP A 79 0.16 12.96 10.89
N LYS A 80 1.41 13.09 10.43
CA LYS A 80 2.58 12.24 10.74
C LYS A 80 2.65 10.86 10.07
N ALA A 81 1.65 10.44 9.30
CA ALA A 81 1.75 9.22 8.52
C ALA A 81 2.41 9.48 7.15
N THR A 82 3.08 8.45 6.62
CA THR A 82 3.73 8.51 5.31
C THR A 82 2.79 7.98 4.23
N PRO A 83 2.42 8.79 3.22
CA PRO A 83 1.62 8.31 2.09
C PRO A 83 2.48 7.45 1.17
N LEU A 84 1.96 6.29 0.78
CA LEU A 84 2.60 5.38 -0.18
C LEU A 84 1.61 5.02 -1.29
N LEU A 85 2.09 5.05 -2.53
CA LEU A 85 1.44 4.36 -3.65
C LEU A 85 2.29 3.16 -4.02
N ILE A 86 1.78 1.96 -3.77
CA ILE A 86 2.39 0.71 -4.19
C ILE A 86 1.73 0.28 -5.48
N PHE A 87 2.51 0.19 -6.56
CA PHE A 87 1.97 -0.10 -7.87
C PHE A 87 2.77 -1.13 -8.65
N LYS A 88 2.07 -1.79 -9.59
CA LYS A 88 2.66 -2.76 -10.49
C LYS A 88 2.07 -2.63 -11.89
N ALA A 89 2.95 -2.46 -12.88
CA ALA A 89 2.64 -2.61 -14.29
C ALA A 89 3.01 -4.02 -14.80
N ASN A 90 2.52 -4.41 -15.99
CA ASN A 90 2.91 -5.68 -16.59
C ASN A 90 4.41 -5.70 -16.89
N ARG A 91 5.06 -6.83 -16.58
CA ARG A 91 6.51 -7.06 -16.80
C ARG A 91 7.44 -6.07 -16.10
N GLN A 92 6.92 -5.26 -15.18
CA GLN A 92 7.69 -4.34 -14.35
C GLN A 92 7.77 -4.87 -12.90
N PRO A 93 8.81 -4.50 -12.13
CA PRO A 93 8.86 -4.77 -10.71
C PRO A 93 7.68 -4.09 -9.98
N VAL A 94 7.46 -4.48 -8.72
CA VAL A 94 6.57 -3.73 -7.85
C VAL A 94 7.34 -2.53 -7.33
N CYS A 95 6.74 -1.34 -7.46
CA CYS A 95 7.37 -0.09 -7.07
C CYS A 95 6.59 0.58 -5.95
N VAL A 96 7.29 1.39 -5.17
CA VAL A 96 6.76 2.25 -4.12
C VAL A 96 7.04 3.68 -4.53
N MET A 97 5.97 4.45 -4.70
CA MET A 97 6.03 5.90 -4.82
C MET A 97 5.73 6.51 -3.45
N TYR A 98 6.61 7.39 -2.99
CA TYR A 98 6.51 8.05 -1.69
C TYR A 98 7.06 9.47 -1.76
N SER A 99 6.68 10.30 -0.79
CA SER A 99 7.26 11.62 -0.57
C SER A 99 7.50 11.78 0.92
N GLY A 100 8.65 12.34 1.30
CA GLY A 100 8.85 12.77 2.68
C GLY A 100 7.78 13.79 3.09
N TYR A 101 7.44 13.85 4.38
CA TYR A 101 6.40 14.74 4.90
C TYR A 101 6.60 16.23 4.48
N LEU A 102 7.86 16.68 4.44
CA LEU A 102 8.24 18.05 4.07
C LEU A 102 8.67 18.21 2.61
N SER A 103 8.65 17.14 1.81
CA SER A 103 9.14 17.16 0.44
C SER A 103 7.99 17.07 -0.55
N ASN A 104 8.05 17.92 -1.58
CA ASN A 104 7.20 17.79 -2.77
C ASN A 104 7.83 16.88 -3.83
N ILE A 105 9.04 16.37 -3.59
CA ILE A 105 9.70 15.43 -4.48
C ILE A 105 9.08 14.05 -4.25
N CYS A 106 8.48 13.51 -5.30
CA CYS A 106 8.03 12.13 -5.33
C CYS A 106 9.19 11.24 -5.75
N THR A 107 9.56 10.30 -4.88
CA THR A 107 10.58 9.30 -5.15
C THR A 107 9.90 7.98 -5.49
N VAL A 108 10.47 7.25 -6.45
CA VAL A 108 9.99 5.92 -6.86
C VAL A 108 11.15 4.94 -6.75
N ILE A 109 10.99 3.93 -5.89
CA ILE A 109 11.95 2.85 -5.71
C ILE A 109 11.26 1.49 -5.80
N LYS A 110 12.03 0.39 -5.90
CA LYS A 110 11.42 -0.94 -5.87
C LYS A 110 10.87 -1.23 -4.49
N PHE A 111 9.88 -2.10 -4.44
CA PHE A 111 9.28 -2.57 -3.19
C PHE A 111 10.33 -3.14 -2.23
N GLU A 112 11.24 -3.94 -2.75
CA GLU A 112 12.25 -4.64 -1.96
C GLU A 112 13.27 -3.67 -1.37
N ASP A 113 13.63 -2.63 -2.12
CA ASP A 113 14.52 -1.56 -1.66
C ASP A 113 13.86 -0.70 -0.56
N PHE A 114 12.54 -0.50 -0.62
CA PHE A 114 11.82 0.29 0.39
C PHE A 114 11.63 -0.47 1.71
N TRP A 115 11.28 -1.76 1.64
CA TRP A 115 10.87 -2.55 2.81
C TRP A 115 11.92 -3.51 3.34
N ASP A 116 13.04 -3.66 2.63
CA ASP A 116 14.09 -4.65 2.92
C ASP A 116 13.56 -6.09 3.00
N VAL A 117 12.55 -6.40 2.19
CA VAL A 117 11.94 -7.72 2.06
C VAL A 117 11.48 -7.99 0.62
N PRO A 118 11.54 -9.25 0.15
CA PRO A 118 11.13 -9.57 -1.23
C PRO A 118 9.63 -9.36 -1.45
N PHE A 119 9.23 -9.02 -2.68
CA PHE A 119 7.82 -9.02 -3.04
C PHE A 119 7.35 -10.45 -3.37
N LEU A 120 6.44 -10.98 -2.56
CA LEU A 120 5.95 -12.34 -2.66
C LEU A 120 4.46 -12.39 -3.06
N LYS A 121 4.12 -13.38 -3.88
CA LYS A 121 2.71 -13.75 -4.06
C LYS A 121 2.25 -14.48 -2.80
N ARG A 122 1.10 -14.08 -2.25
CA ARG A 122 0.49 -14.76 -1.12
C ARG A 122 0.16 -16.22 -1.51
N PRO A 123 0.63 -17.22 -0.74
CA PRO A 123 0.24 -18.62 -0.97
C PRO A 123 -1.28 -18.81 -0.81
N LYS A 124 -1.85 -19.77 -1.54
CA LYS A 124 -3.28 -20.12 -1.40
C LYS A 124 -3.55 -20.60 0.03
N GLY A 125 -4.66 -20.16 0.61
CA GLY A 125 -5.08 -20.55 1.97
C GLY A 125 -4.48 -19.73 3.11
N VAL A 126 -3.43 -18.92 2.87
CA VAL A 126 -2.87 -18.04 3.90
C VAL A 126 -3.85 -16.89 4.20
N LYS A 127 -4.26 -16.80 5.47
CA LYS A 127 -5.04 -15.68 6.00
C LYS A 127 -4.07 -14.59 6.45
N ILE A 128 -4.27 -13.37 5.97
CA ILE A 128 -3.48 -12.19 6.36
C ILE A 128 -4.08 -11.56 7.62
N TRP A 129 -5.40 -11.40 7.61
CA TRP A 129 -6.17 -10.85 8.72
C TRP A 129 -7.00 -11.97 9.35
N GLY A 130 -7.12 -11.93 10.68
CA GLY A 130 -8.04 -12.79 11.42
C GLY A 130 -9.49 -12.51 11.01
N LYS A 131 -10.36 -13.52 11.15
CA LYS A 131 -11.80 -13.26 11.22
C LYS A 131 -12.14 -12.76 12.61
#